data_AF-A0A427XPD1-F1
#
_entry.id   AF-A0A427XPD1-F1
#
_cell.length_a   1.000
_cell.length_b   1.000
_cell.length_c   1.000
_cell.angle_alpha   90.00
_cell.angle_beta   90.00
_cell.angle_gamma   90.00
#
_symmetry.space_group_name_H-M   'P 1'
#
loop_
_entity.id
_entity.type
_entity.pdbx_description
1 polymer ?
#
loop_
_entity_poly.entity_id
_entity_poly.type
_entity_poly.pdbx_seq_one_letter_code
_entity_poly.pdbx_strand_id
1 'polypeptide(L)'
;MPAVQYELAVDSWATSDRVFIRSPANDHIGSFPLPFLRKGGDNTWAYIMGVIGELVDRSSDEVWRIEDENGREMAGAEAPDAGVYTLTRQDGRIEVQWSRGPEYFRRSQAPKPEGSFSTRSDSKRSSVNQSRFRAAVIARDGTCLLTDVDYDNCTACHIVPFSRYDVYEAILGIQNEIPIFYPACGLLLRDDLHHAFDRLEFSFHVKVGHTPPVTSTLY
;
A
#
# COMPACT_ATOMS: atom_id res chain seq x y z
N MET A 1 21.75 2.43 -13.44
CA MET A 1 20.63 1.51 -13.79
C MET A 1 19.51 2.39 -14.31
N PRO A 2 18.79 2.01 -15.39
CA PRO A 2 17.61 2.76 -15.80
C PRO A 2 16.58 2.75 -14.66
N ALA A 3 15.92 3.89 -14.44
CA ALA A 3 14.84 3.98 -13.47
C ALA A 3 13.73 3.03 -13.90
N VAL A 4 13.29 2.17 -12.98
CA VAL A 4 12.11 1.34 -13.19
C VAL A 4 10.91 2.29 -13.23
N GLN A 5 10.19 2.31 -14.35
CA GLN A 5 8.99 3.11 -14.51
C GLN A 5 7.78 2.21 -14.29
N TYR A 6 6.92 2.58 -13.34
CA TYR A 6 5.67 1.90 -13.07
C TYR A 6 4.55 2.58 -13.87
N GLU A 7 3.69 1.79 -14.51
CA GLU A 7 2.40 2.32 -14.97
C GLU A 7 1.60 2.71 -13.74
N LEU A 8 1.13 3.96 -13.69
CA LEU A 8 0.45 4.46 -12.50
C LEU A 8 -0.93 3.82 -12.45
N ALA A 9 -1.36 3.34 -11.28
CA ALA A 9 -2.69 2.77 -11.10
C ALA A 9 -3.80 3.71 -11.62
N VAL A 10 -3.58 5.03 -11.50
CA VAL A 10 -4.46 6.07 -12.03
C VAL A 10 -4.71 5.93 -13.53
N ASP A 11 -3.76 5.44 -14.33
CA ASP A 11 -3.84 5.37 -15.79
C ASP A 11 -4.84 4.29 -16.25
N SER A 12 -5.12 3.30 -15.39
CA SER A 12 -6.22 2.36 -15.58
C SER A 12 -7.62 2.96 -15.34
N TRP A 13 -7.69 4.16 -14.73
CA TRP A 13 -8.94 4.84 -14.45
C TRP A 13 -9.30 5.78 -15.61
N ALA A 14 -10.38 5.46 -16.31
CA ALA A 14 -10.87 6.17 -17.49
C ALA A 14 -11.46 7.58 -17.22
N THR A 15 -11.06 8.26 -16.14
CA THR A 15 -11.66 9.52 -15.68
C THR A 15 -10.68 10.68 -15.74
N SER A 16 -11.14 11.83 -16.26
CA SER A 16 -10.37 13.08 -16.30
C SER A 16 -10.21 13.75 -14.93
N ASP A 17 -11.14 13.52 -14.01
CA ASP A 17 -11.19 14.23 -12.73
C ASP A 17 -10.18 13.63 -11.75
N ARG A 18 -9.09 14.38 -11.52
CA ARG A 18 -7.96 13.94 -10.72
C ARG A 18 -7.46 15.07 -9.81
N VAL A 19 -6.95 14.69 -8.64
CA VAL A 19 -6.12 15.54 -7.80
C VAL A 19 -4.67 15.25 -8.14
N PHE A 20 -3.91 16.26 -8.53
CA PHE A 20 -2.48 16.16 -8.77
C PHE A 20 -1.72 16.88 -7.67
N ILE A 21 -0.75 16.19 -7.06
CA ILE A 21 0.18 16.78 -6.10
C ILE A 21 1.54 16.93 -6.77
N ARG A 22 2.08 18.14 -6.75
CA ARG A 22 3.37 18.48 -7.35
C ARG A 22 4.32 19.15 -6.37
N SER A 23 5.61 19.08 -6.66
CA SER A 23 6.62 19.89 -5.98
C SER A 23 6.57 21.34 -6.48
N PRO A 24 7.18 22.31 -5.77
CA PRO A 24 7.35 23.68 -6.30
C PRO A 24 8.19 23.72 -7.59
N ALA A 25 9.04 22.71 -7.83
CA ALA A 25 9.78 22.52 -9.08
C ALA A 25 8.96 21.81 -10.17
N ASN A 26 7.65 21.60 -9.95
CA ASN A 26 6.69 20.97 -10.85
C ASN A 26 6.88 19.45 -11.04
N ASP A 27 7.67 18.79 -10.19
CA ASP A 27 7.78 17.32 -10.17
C ASP A 27 6.44 16.70 -9.78
N HIS A 28 6.08 15.59 -10.43
CA HIS A 28 4.86 14.86 -10.09
C HIS A 28 5.10 13.97 -8.87
N ILE A 29 4.36 14.21 -7.78
CA ILE A 29 4.48 13.43 -6.54
C ILE A 29 3.40 12.35 -6.47
N GLY A 30 2.16 12.71 -6.77
CA GLY A 30 1.07 11.75 -6.74
C GLY A 30 -0.16 12.25 -7.48
N SER A 31 -0.97 11.29 -7.91
CA SER A 31 -2.22 11.53 -8.61
C SER A 31 -3.32 10.64 -8.06
N PHE A 32 -4.47 11.23 -7.75
CA PHE A 32 -5.59 10.54 -7.13
C PHE A 32 -6.83 10.72 -8.00
N PRO A 33 -7.47 9.63 -8.50
CA PRO A 33 -8.76 9.75 -9.16
C PRO A 33 -9.81 10.27 -8.17
N LEU A 34 -10.52 11.34 -8.52
CA LEU A 34 -11.55 11.87 -7.64
C LEU A 34 -12.70 10.87 -7.35
N PRO A 35 -13.13 10.03 -8.32
CA PRO A 35 -14.10 8.97 -8.04
C PRO A 35 -13.58 7.91 -7.06
N PHE A 36 -12.26 7.67 -7.00
CA PHE A 36 -11.65 6.78 -6.02
C PHE A 36 -11.83 7.36 -4.62
N LEU A 37 -11.40 8.61 -4.41
CA LEU A 37 -11.47 9.27 -3.11
C LEU A 37 -12.90 9.33 -2.56
N ARG A 38 -13.87 9.68 -3.42
CA ARG A 38 -15.28 9.77 -3.05
C ARG A 38 -15.90 8.43 -2.65
N LYS A 39 -15.46 7.33 -3.24
CA LYS A 39 -16.03 5.97 -3.00
C LYS A 39 -15.21 5.12 -2.05
N GLY A 40 -13.91 5.40 -1.90
CA GLY A 40 -12.93 4.61 -1.16
C GLY A 40 -13.01 4.75 0.36
N GLY A 41 -14.01 5.48 0.86
CA GLY A 41 -14.29 5.60 2.28
C GLY A 41 -13.46 6.64 3.03
N ASP A 42 -12.41 7.21 2.43
CA ASP A 42 -11.65 8.33 3.00
C ASP A 42 -11.48 9.46 1.96
N ASN A 43 -12.38 10.43 2.03
CA ASN A 43 -12.47 11.54 1.08
C ASN A 43 -11.97 12.83 1.72
N THR A 44 -10.71 12.84 2.16
CA THR A 44 -10.13 13.96 2.92
C THR A 44 -8.73 14.33 2.44
N TRP A 45 -8.33 15.60 2.63
CA TRP A 45 -6.95 16.02 2.41
C TRP A 45 -5.95 15.35 3.36
N ALA A 46 -6.38 14.97 4.56
CA ALA A 46 -5.57 14.22 5.51
C ALA A 46 -5.16 12.85 4.95
N TYR A 47 -6.08 12.15 4.27
CA TYR A 47 -5.75 10.91 3.57
C TYR A 47 -4.71 11.12 2.47
N ILE A 48 -4.90 12.13 1.61
CA ILE A 48 -3.95 12.46 0.54
C ILE A 48 -2.57 12.76 1.14
N MET A 49 -2.50 13.61 2.17
CA MET A 49 -1.25 13.94 2.86
C MET A 49 -0.59 12.69 3.47
N GLY A 50 -1.38 11.79 4.06
CA GLY A 50 -0.90 10.51 4.58
C GLY A 50 -0.21 9.67 3.51
N VAL A 51 -0.87 9.46 2.37
CA VAL A 51 -0.30 8.71 1.24
C VAL A 51 0.95 9.40 0.67
N ILE A 52 0.90 10.72 0.48
CA ILE A 52 2.08 11.47 0.02
C ILE A 52 3.25 11.31 0.99
N GLY A 53 2.97 11.27 2.30
CA GLY A 53 3.98 11.05 3.33
C GLY A 53 4.67 9.68 3.27
N GLU A 54 4.09 8.68 2.59
CA GLU A 54 4.74 7.38 2.33
C GLU A 54 5.67 7.44 1.10
N LEU A 55 5.47 8.40 0.19
CA LEU A 55 6.21 8.52 -1.07
C LEU A 55 7.46 9.40 -0.96
N VAL A 56 7.48 10.33 0.00
CA VAL A 56 8.59 11.27 0.22
C VAL A 56 9.30 10.97 1.53
N ASP A 57 10.62 11.14 1.55
CA ASP A 57 11.39 11.01 2.78
C ASP A 57 11.11 12.21 3.70
N ARG A 58 10.48 11.92 4.84
CA ARG A 58 10.16 12.89 5.89
C ARG A 58 11.21 12.88 7.00
N SER A 59 12.47 12.61 6.68
CA SER A 59 13.59 12.57 7.62
C SER A 59 13.78 13.83 8.48
N SER A 60 13.09 14.94 8.14
CA SER A 60 12.96 16.13 8.97
C SER A 60 11.64 16.16 9.76
N ASP A 61 11.65 16.57 11.03
CA ASP A 61 10.48 16.88 11.88
C ASP A 61 9.61 18.06 11.36
N GLU A 62 9.79 18.45 10.11
CA GLU A 62 9.15 19.61 9.51
C GLU A 62 7.68 19.35 9.16
N VAL A 63 6.91 20.43 9.14
CA VAL A 63 5.46 20.41 8.85
C VAL A 63 5.26 20.68 7.36
N TRP A 64 4.72 19.69 6.66
CA TRP A 64 4.41 19.73 5.24
C TRP A 64 2.96 20.15 5.05
N ARG A 65 2.69 20.91 3.98
CA ARG A 65 1.35 21.44 3.67
C ARG A 65 1.02 21.23 2.20
N ILE A 66 -0.25 21.09 1.89
CA ILE A 66 -0.75 21.07 0.52
C ILE A 66 -1.45 22.40 0.29
N GLU A 67 -1.07 23.11 -0.77
CA GLU A 67 -1.59 24.42 -1.13
C GLU A 67 -2.25 24.40 -2.51
N ASP A 68 -3.29 25.22 -2.70
CA ASP A 68 -3.86 25.50 -4.01
C ASP A 68 -3.03 26.55 -4.79
N GLU A 69 -3.49 26.91 -5.98
CA GLU A 69 -2.85 27.91 -6.84
C GLU A 69 -2.78 29.33 -6.22
N ASN A 70 -3.61 29.60 -5.21
CA ASN A 70 -3.65 30.88 -4.50
C ASN A 70 -2.82 30.86 -3.21
N GLY A 71 -2.11 29.77 -2.93
CA GLY A 71 -1.34 29.58 -1.70
C GLY A 71 -2.22 29.33 -0.46
N ARG A 72 -3.50 28.98 -0.64
CA ARG A 72 -4.36 28.56 0.48
C ARG A 72 -3.99 27.13 0.85
N GLU A 73 -3.73 26.89 2.12
CA GLU A 73 -3.55 25.55 2.65
C GLU A 73 -4.88 24.77 2.66
N MET A 74 -4.81 23.52 2.19
CA MET A 74 -5.93 22.59 2.17
C MET A 74 -6.12 21.95 3.55
N ALA A 75 -7.27 22.22 4.18
CA ALA A 75 -7.55 21.73 5.52
C ALA A 75 -7.77 20.21 5.53
N GLY A 76 -7.11 19.52 6.46
CA GLY A 76 -7.07 18.05 6.49
C GLY A 76 -8.43 17.34 6.47
N ALA A 77 -9.48 17.92 7.06
CA ALA A 77 -10.81 17.30 7.11
C ALA A 77 -11.70 17.61 5.89
N GLU A 78 -11.32 18.57 5.04
CA GLU A 78 -12.10 18.95 3.87
C GLU A 78 -11.96 17.91 2.76
N ALA A 79 -13.02 17.78 1.95
CA ALA A 79 -12.99 16.95 0.76
C ALA A 79 -12.15 17.61 -0.34
N PRO A 80 -11.31 16.85 -1.05
CA PRO A 80 -10.54 17.36 -2.17
C PRO A 80 -11.42 17.56 -3.42
N ASP A 81 -11.06 18.55 -4.22
CA ASP A 81 -11.61 18.79 -5.56
C ASP A 81 -10.57 18.45 -6.64
N ALA A 82 -11.02 18.22 -7.87
CA ALA A 82 -10.11 18.00 -8.99
C ALA A 82 -9.28 19.26 -9.25
N GLY A 83 -7.98 19.09 -9.44
CA GLY A 83 -7.07 20.22 -9.60
C GLY A 83 -5.61 19.83 -9.44
N VAL A 84 -4.75 20.84 -9.53
CA VAL A 84 -3.31 20.73 -9.28
C VAL A 84 -2.99 21.49 -8.02
N TYR A 85 -2.29 20.83 -7.10
CA TYR A 85 -1.93 21.34 -5.79
C TYR A 85 -0.44 21.18 -5.57
N THR A 86 0.13 22.07 -4.78
CA THR A 86 1.57 22.11 -4.51
C THR A 86 1.84 21.62 -3.09
N LEU A 87 2.76 20.67 -2.96
CA LEU A 87 3.31 20.27 -1.68
C LEU A 87 4.39 21.29 -1.28
N THR A 88 4.24 21.92 -0.13
CA THR A 88 5.13 22.96 0.38
C THR A 88 5.62 22.64 1.79
N ARG A 89 6.76 23.24 2.13
CA ARG A 89 7.33 23.30 3.48
C ARG A 89 7.13 24.69 4.05
N GLN A 90 7.31 24.84 5.37
CA GLN A 90 7.17 26.11 6.07
C GLN A 90 8.08 27.24 5.52
N ASP A 91 9.20 26.89 4.86
CA ASP A 91 10.14 27.80 4.20
C ASP A 91 9.83 28.03 2.70
N GLY A 92 8.75 27.43 2.19
CA GLY A 92 8.29 27.53 0.81
C GLY A 92 9.10 26.73 -0.21
N ARG A 93 10.02 25.85 0.22
CA ARG A 93 10.86 25.05 -0.70
C ARG A 93 10.90 23.59 -0.28
N ILE A 94 10.53 22.71 -1.21
CA ILE A 94 10.78 21.27 -1.07
C ILE A 94 11.76 20.86 -2.16
N GLU A 95 12.90 20.34 -1.75
CA GLU A 95 13.67 19.42 -2.57
C GLU A 95 13.14 18.01 -2.28
N VAL A 96 12.35 17.45 -3.20
CA VAL A 96 11.67 16.18 -2.97
C VAL A 96 12.71 15.07 -2.93
N GLN A 97 12.95 14.53 -1.74
CA GLN A 97 13.66 13.27 -1.58
C GLN A 97 12.63 12.15 -1.59
N TRP A 98 12.80 11.19 -2.50
CA TRP A 98 11.88 10.07 -2.63
C TRP A 98 12.17 9.02 -1.57
N SER A 99 11.12 8.46 -0.99
CA SER A 99 11.26 7.29 -0.14
C SER A 99 11.81 6.13 -0.97
N ARG A 100 12.46 5.18 -0.30
CA ARG A 100 13.12 4.04 -0.95
C ARG A 100 12.16 3.13 -1.74
N GLY A 101 10.86 3.31 -1.55
CA GLY A 101 9.82 2.45 -2.09
C GLY A 101 9.77 1.08 -1.42
N PRO A 102 8.79 0.24 -1.79
CA PRO A 102 8.57 -1.06 -1.15
C PRO A 102 9.68 -2.07 -1.50
N GLU A 103 10.11 -2.84 -0.49
CA GLU A 103 10.99 -4.00 -0.65
C GLU A 103 10.18 -5.29 -0.44
N TYR A 104 10.01 -6.11 -1.47
CA TYR A 104 9.26 -7.37 -1.33
C TYR A 104 10.21 -8.56 -1.14
N PHE A 105 10.53 -9.32 -2.18
CA PHE A 105 11.24 -10.60 -2.02
C PHE A 105 12.69 -10.52 -1.58
N ARG A 106 13.36 -9.37 -1.79
CA ARG A 106 14.78 -9.19 -1.47
C ARG A 106 15.01 -7.84 -0.82
N ARG A 107 15.71 -7.87 0.31
CA ARG A 107 16.17 -6.67 0.98
C ARG A 107 17.04 -5.84 0.03
N SER A 108 16.84 -4.53 0.03
CA SER A 108 17.61 -3.57 -0.76
C SER A 108 17.51 -3.69 -2.28
N GLN A 109 16.52 -4.43 -2.80
CA GLN A 109 16.32 -4.57 -4.23
C GLN A 109 14.94 -4.05 -4.63
N ALA A 110 14.93 -3.13 -5.59
CA ALA A 110 13.69 -2.63 -6.17
C ALA A 110 12.90 -3.78 -6.85
N PRO A 111 11.56 -3.72 -6.81
CA PRO A 111 10.71 -4.68 -7.52
C PRO A 111 10.99 -4.65 -9.02
N LYS A 112 10.73 -5.78 -9.70
CA LYS A 112 10.74 -5.86 -11.15
C LYS A 112 9.29 -5.92 -11.65
N PRO A 113 8.70 -4.82 -12.16
CA PRO A 113 7.30 -4.82 -12.60
C PRO A 113 7.05 -5.82 -13.73
N GLU A 114 8.01 -6.02 -14.64
CA GLU A 114 7.94 -7.02 -15.71
C GLU A 114 8.38 -8.45 -15.29
N GLY A 115 8.68 -8.66 -14.00
CA GLY A 115 9.45 -9.80 -13.52
C GLY A 115 8.63 -10.98 -12.98
N SER A 116 8.75 -12.12 -13.67
CA SER A 116 8.35 -13.49 -13.26
C SER A 116 6.85 -13.70 -13.02
N PHE A 117 6.16 -14.23 -14.04
CA PHE A 117 4.84 -14.90 -13.93
C PHE A 117 4.76 -16.01 -12.86
N SER A 118 5.90 -16.45 -12.31
CA SER A 118 5.89 -17.31 -11.13
C SER A 118 5.58 -16.45 -9.90
N THR A 119 4.37 -16.62 -9.38
CA THR A 119 4.04 -16.41 -7.96
C THR A 119 5.05 -17.18 -7.14
N ARG A 120 5.95 -16.47 -6.48
CA ARG A 120 6.93 -17.09 -5.57
C ARG A 120 6.40 -17.15 -4.14
N SER A 121 5.28 -16.47 -3.86
CA SER A 121 4.46 -16.67 -2.67
C SER A 121 3.39 -17.75 -2.87
N ASP A 122 3.42 -18.50 -3.99
CA ASP A 122 2.43 -19.55 -4.28
C ASP A 122 2.51 -20.65 -3.21
N SER A 123 1.57 -20.60 -2.27
CA SER A 123 1.39 -21.56 -1.19
C SER A 123 0.98 -22.95 -1.72
N LYS A 124 0.83 -23.10 -3.04
CA LYS A 124 0.66 -24.40 -3.73
C LYS A 124 1.87 -25.33 -3.57
N ARG A 125 3.03 -24.87 -3.08
CA ARG A 125 4.14 -25.77 -2.68
C ARG A 125 3.81 -26.50 -1.36
N SER A 126 3.71 -27.83 -1.47
CA SER A 126 3.12 -28.75 -0.50
C SER A 126 4.00 -29.03 0.74
N SER A 127 4.04 -28.11 1.71
CA SER A 127 4.39 -28.47 3.09
C SER A 127 3.14 -28.56 3.96
N VAL A 128 3.22 -29.34 5.05
CA VAL A 128 2.11 -29.46 6.02
C VAL A 128 1.70 -28.09 6.56
N ASN A 129 2.68 -27.23 6.85
CA ASN A 129 2.42 -25.89 7.39
C ASN A 129 1.79 -24.96 6.35
N GLN A 130 2.24 -24.98 5.09
CA GLN A 130 1.64 -24.22 4.00
C GLN A 130 0.19 -24.66 3.74
N SER A 131 -0.07 -25.96 3.80
CA SER A 131 -1.42 -26.51 3.62
C SER A 131 -2.36 -26.08 4.75
N ARG A 132 -1.87 -26.09 6.01
CA ARG A 132 -2.62 -25.61 7.17
C ARG A 132 -2.90 -24.11 7.11
N PHE A 133 -1.89 -23.30 6.76
CA PHE A 133 -2.04 -21.87 6.56
C PHE A 133 -3.13 -21.57 5.53
N ARG A 134 -3.06 -22.18 4.35
CA ARG A 134 -4.06 -21.99 3.28
C ARG A 134 -5.46 -22.38 3.74
N ALA A 135 -5.62 -23.54 4.37
CA ALA A 135 -6.92 -23.98 4.87
C ALA A 135 -7.49 -23.01 5.92
N ALA A 136 -6.64 -22.49 6.81
CA ALA A 136 -7.07 -21.58 7.85
C ALA A 136 -7.39 -20.17 7.32
N VAL A 137 -6.68 -19.67 6.30
CA VAL A 137 -7.03 -18.42 5.60
C VAL A 137 -8.35 -18.57 4.84
N ILE A 138 -8.54 -19.67 4.11
CA ILE A 138 -9.81 -19.97 3.43
C ILE A 138 -10.96 -20.05 4.43
N ALA A 139 -10.76 -20.75 5.55
CA ALA A 139 -11.80 -20.87 6.58
C ALA A 139 -12.14 -19.52 7.25
N ARG A 140 -11.17 -18.59 7.35
CA ARG A 140 -11.38 -17.25 7.90
C ARG A 140 -12.16 -16.37 6.93
N ASP A 141 -11.76 -16.37 5.65
CA ASP A 141 -12.21 -15.37 4.68
C ASP A 141 -13.40 -15.86 3.83
N GLY A 142 -13.41 -17.13 3.42
CA GLY A 142 -14.45 -17.74 2.57
C GLY A 142 -14.48 -17.24 1.12
N THR A 143 -14.17 -15.96 0.88
CA THR A 143 -14.19 -15.29 -0.41
C THR A 143 -12.99 -14.35 -0.58
N CYS A 144 -12.70 -13.93 -1.82
CA CYS A 144 -11.69 -12.93 -2.11
C CYS A 144 -11.98 -11.61 -1.39
N LEU A 145 -11.00 -11.08 -0.66
CA LEU A 145 -11.09 -9.83 0.09
C LEU A 145 -11.59 -8.62 -0.72
N LEU A 146 -11.25 -8.55 -2.01
CA LEU A 146 -11.58 -7.41 -2.88
C LEU A 146 -12.79 -7.60 -3.81
N THR A 147 -13.20 -8.83 -4.08
CA THR A 147 -14.17 -9.10 -5.16
C THR A 147 -15.30 -10.04 -4.77
N ASP A 148 -15.28 -10.55 -3.53
CA ASP A 148 -16.26 -11.49 -2.99
C ASP A 148 -16.41 -12.81 -3.78
N VAL A 149 -15.54 -13.10 -4.76
CA VAL A 149 -15.56 -14.39 -5.46
C VAL A 149 -15.19 -15.53 -4.51
N ASP A 150 -15.80 -16.69 -4.69
CA ASP A 150 -15.55 -17.86 -3.84
C ASP A 150 -14.08 -18.29 -3.81
N TYR A 151 -13.67 -18.86 -2.68
CA TYR A 151 -12.29 -19.28 -2.42
C TYR A 151 -11.70 -20.23 -3.47
N ASP A 152 -12.54 -20.94 -4.24
CA ASP A 152 -12.11 -21.84 -5.32
C ASP A 152 -11.35 -21.11 -6.44
N ASN A 153 -11.59 -19.80 -6.61
CA ASN A 153 -10.89 -18.95 -7.58
C ASN A 153 -9.86 -18.02 -6.92
N CYS A 154 -9.44 -18.35 -5.70
CA CYS A 154 -8.56 -17.53 -4.89
C CYS A 154 -7.27 -18.26 -4.51
N THR A 155 -6.23 -17.47 -4.25
CA THR A 155 -4.98 -17.91 -3.65
C THR A 155 -4.79 -17.26 -2.28
N ALA A 156 -4.51 -18.10 -1.28
CA ALA A 156 -4.07 -17.63 0.04
C ALA A 156 -2.60 -17.22 -0.05
N CYS A 157 -2.32 -15.93 0.08
CA CYS A 157 -0.98 -15.35 0.00
C CYS A 157 -0.57 -14.72 1.34
N HIS A 158 0.73 -14.57 1.55
CA HIS A 158 1.24 -13.87 2.74
C HIS A 158 1.28 -12.37 2.49
N ILE A 159 1.00 -11.56 3.53
CA ILE A 159 1.13 -10.10 3.47
C ILE A 159 2.60 -9.73 3.26
N VAL A 160 3.48 -10.28 4.10
CA VAL A 160 4.94 -10.20 3.96
C VAL A 160 5.41 -11.52 3.34
N PRO A 161 6.29 -11.50 2.33
CA PRO A 161 6.75 -12.73 1.69
C PRO A 161 7.34 -13.73 2.68
N PHE A 162 7.09 -15.02 2.43
CA PHE A 162 7.64 -16.12 3.24
C PHE A 162 9.17 -16.05 3.44
N SER A 163 9.90 -15.47 2.48
CA SER A 163 11.36 -15.30 2.53
C SER A 163 11.84 -14.10 3.35
N ARG A 164 10.95 -13.28 3.92
CA ARG A 164 11.25 -12.01 4.59
C ARG A 164 10.86 -12.01 6.07
N TYR A 165 11.35 -13.01 6.79
CA TYR A 165 11.22 -13.11 8.25
C TYR A 165 11.70 -11.84 8.96
N ASP A 166 12.75 -11.20 8.43
CA ASP A 166 13.34 -9.96 8.93
C ASP A 166 12.32 -8.82 9.05
N VAL A 167 11.30 -8.79 8.20
CA VAL A 167 10.25 -7.76 8.24
C VAL A 167 9.30 -7.99 9.41
N TYR A 168 8.91 -9.23 9.70
CA TYR A 168 8.07 -9.54 10.85
C TYR A 168 8.82 -9.32 12.17
N GLU A 169 10.10 -9.69 12.24
CA GLU A 169 10.93 -9.43 13.42
C GLU A 169 11.01 -7.93 13.72
N ALA A 170 11.24 -7.11 12.69
CA ALA A 170 11.34 -5.67 12.82
C ALA A 170 10.01 -5.01 13.23
N ILE A 171 8.89 -5.43 12.63
CA ILE A 171 7.56 -4.83 12.90
C ILE A 171 7.00 -5.27 14.25
N LEU A 172 7.13 -6.57 14.59
CA LEU A 172 6.49 -7.15 15.77
C LEU A 172 7.41 -7.19 17.00
N GLY A 173 8.71 -6.90 16.84
CA GLY A 173 9.68 -6.96 17.93
C GLY A 173 9.92 -8.37 18.48
N ILE A 174 9.69 -9.40 17.66
CA ILE A 174 9.82 -10.82 18.02
C ILE A 174 11.09 -11.41 17.40
N GLN A 175 11.77 -12.32 18.08
CA GLN A 175 13.04 -12.92 17.61
C GLN A 175 12.97 -14.41 17.30
N ASN A 176 12.00 -15.16 17.85
CA ASN A 176 12.05 -16.64 17.82
C ASN A 176 10.79 -17.33 17.27
N GLU A 177 9.60 -16.74 17.42
CA GLU A 177 8.34 -17.37 16.99
C GLU A 177 7.63 -16.50 15.95
N ILE A 178 8.17 -16.47 14.73
CA ILE A 178 7.59 -15.65 13.66
C ILE A 178 6.27 -16.31 13.22
N PRO A 179 5.12 -15.62 13.36
CA PRO A 179 3.79 -16.22 13.18
C PRO A 179 3.41 -16.39 11.70
N ILE A 180 4.38 -16.66 10.82
CA ILE A 180 4.20 -16.57 9.37
C ILE A 180 3.08 -17.46 8.83
N PHE A 181 2.78 -18.56 9.52
CA PHE A 181 1.69 -19.48 9.18
C PHE A 181 0.36 -19.17 9.86
N TYR A 182 0.26 -18.06 10.60
CA TYR A 182 -0.99 -17.65 11.22
C TYR A 182 -1.88 -17.02 10.14
N PRO A 183 -3.19 -17.27 10.17
CA PRO A 183 -4.12 -16.66 9.22
C PRO A 183 -3.99 -15.13 9.17
N ALA A 184 -3.72 -14.48 10.31
CA ALA A 184 -3.50 -13.03 10.41
C ALA A 184 -2.35 -12.51 9.52
N CYS A 185 -1.40 -13.36 9.14
CA CYS A 185 -0.30 -13.02 8.23
C CYS A 185 -0.66 -13.19 6.76
N GLY A 186 -1.89 -13.61 6.45
CA GLY A 186 -2.35 -13.94 5.10
C GLY A 186 -3.59 -13.19 4.64
N LEU A 187 -3.74 -13.13 3.32
CA LEU A 187 -4.90 -12.61 2.61
C LEU A 187 -5.43 -13.68 1.65
N LEU A 188 -6.73 -13.69 1.42
CA LEU A 188 -7.36 -14.44 0.34
C LEU A 188 -7.68 -13.50 -0.82
N LEU A 189 -7.01 -13.70 -1.96
CA LEU A 189 -7.17 -12.85 -3.15
C LEU A 189 -7.50 -13.71 -4.36
N ARG A 190 -8.34 -13.20 -5.27
CA ARG A 190 -8.54 -13.79 -6.60
C ARG A 190 -7.18 -13.94 -7.29
N ASP A 191 -6.99 -15.01 -8.05
CA ASP A 191 -5.66 -15.38 -8.58
C ASP A 191 -4.92 -14.24 -9.31
N ASP A 192 -5.61 -13.48 -10.15
CA ASP A 192 -5.03 -12.32 -10.85
C ASP A 192 -4.66 -11.16 -9.90
N LEU A 193 -5.47 -10.90 -8.88
CA LEU A 193 -5.20 -9.90 -7.83
C LEU A 193 -4.05 -10.34 -6.92
N HIS A 194 -3.93 -11.62 -6.62
CA HIS A 194 -2.76 -12.16 -5.94
C HIS A 194 -1.48 -11.89 -6.73
N HIS A 195 -1.49 -12.17 -8.04
CA HIS A 195 -0.36 -11.88 -8.92
C HIS A 195 0.02 -10.39 -8.93
N ALA A 196 -0.97 -9.49 -9.00
CA ALA A 196 -0.75 -8.05 -8.96
C ALA A 196 -0.21 -7.57 -7.60
N PHE A 197 -0.71 -8.14 -6.49
CA PHE A 197 -0.22 -7.85 -5.14
C PHE A 197 1.24 -8.29 -4.97
N ASP A 198 1.59 -9.50 -5.43
CA ASP A 198 2.96 -10.04 -5.40
C ASP A 198 3.97 -9.19 -6.20
N ARG A 199 3.48 -8.50 -7.25
CA ARG A 199 4.26 -7.58 -8.08
C ARG A 199 4.32 -6.16 -7.52
N LEU A 200 3.68 -5.89 -6.38
CA LEU A 200 3.54 -4.58 -5.77
C LEU A 200 2.84 -3.55 -6.68
N GLU A 201 1.93 -4.01 -7.53
CA GLU A 201 1.10 -3.12 -8.36
C GLU A 201 0.02 -2.41 -7.54
N PHE A 202 -0.36 -3.01 -6.40
CA PHE A 202 -1.19 -2.38 -5.39
C PHE A 202 -0.84 -2.89 -3.99
N SER A 203 -1.29 -2.15 -2.98
CA SER A 203 -1.19 -2.52 -1.56
C SER A 203 -2.45 -2.07 -0.82
N PHE A 204 -2.57 -2.44 0.45
CA PHE A 204 -3.66 -2.02 1.33
C PHE A 204 -3.20 -0.89 2.24
N HIS A 205 -4.00 0.18 2.29
CA HIS A 205 -3.81 1.27 3.24
C HIS A 205 -4.65 1.02 4.49
N VAL A 206 -4.04 1.14 5.67
CA VAL A 206 -4.76 1.01 6.95
C VAL A 206 -5.41 2.34 7.30
N LYS A 207 -6.74 2.37 7.31
CA LYS A 207 -7.48 3.56 7.70
C LYS A 207 -7.41 3.78 9.22
N VAL A 208 -6.69 4.80 9.65
CA VAL A 208 -6.62 5.19 11.06
C VAL A 208 -7.98 5.74 11.50
N GLY A 209 -8.63 5.05 12.44
CA GLY A 209 -10.04 5.30 12.84
C GLY A 209 -10.85 4.01 13.03
N HIS A 210 -10.30 2.88 12.59
CA HIS A 210 -10.74 1.53 12.98
C HIS A 210 -9.52 0.76 13.50
N THR A 211 -8.94 1.22 14.61
CA THR A 211 -8.15 0.30 15.44
C THR A 211 -9.18 -0.62 16.09
N PRO A 212 -9.28 -1.93 15.74
CA PRO A 212 -10.01 -2.83 16.60
C PRO A 212 -9.41 -2.69 18.00
N PRO A 213 -10.23 -2.74 19.08
CA PRO A 213 -9.68 -2.72 20.42
C PRO A 213 -8.58 -3.78 20.46
N VAL A 214 -7.39 -3.37 20.90
CA VAL A 214 -6.34 -4.32 21.25
C VAL A 214 -6.93 -5.12 22.40
N THR A 215 -7.63 -6.21 22.11
CA THR A 215 -7.92 -7.24 23.08
C THR A 215 -6.57 -7.87 23.38
N SER A 216 -5.89 -7.27 24.35
CA SER A 216 -4.90 -7.92 25.17
C SER A 216 -5.58 -9.11 25.84
N THR A 217 -5.64 -10.22 25.12
CA THR A 217 -5.96 -11.51 25.70
C THR A 217 -5.11 -12.54 24.96
N LEU A 218 -3.85 -12.58 25.37
CA LEU A 218 -3.04 -13.79 25.28
C LEU A 218 -3.76 -14.87 26.08
N TYR A 219 -4.16 -15.95 25.41
CA TYR A 219 -4.26 -17.27 26.00
C TYR A 219 -3.33 -18.19 25.21
#